data_AF-A0A936QB73-F1
#
_entry.id   AF-A0A936QB73-F1
#
_cell.length_a   1.000
_cell.length_b   1.000
_cell.length_c   1.000
_cell.angle_alpha   90.00
_cell.angle_beta   90.00
_cell.angle_gamma   90.00
#
_symmetry.space_group_name_H-M   'P 1'
#
loop_
_entity.id
_entity.type
_entity.pdbx_description
1 polymer ?
#
loop_
_entity_poly.entity_id
_entity_poly.type
_entity_poly.pdbx_seq_one_letter_code
_entity_poly.pdbx_strand_id
1 'polypeptide(L)'
;MLRDLVVIGTLQVCALAYGLHTVFVARPVALVLEIDRFRVVAANDVYEGDPSHVVPEFRSMPLLGPRLVSVRKPEGKEAERAVDLMFKGYDVGQCQQYWELYDPTAAVSKARKLELLVDRKKEFRADIESRVKAMGGNLGSSYYMPKKSPAGMLLICKDQTVSPYLCCAS
;
A
#
# COMPACT_ATOMS: atom_id res chain seq x y z
N MET A 1 2.97 20.57 45.23
CA MET A 1 1.81 20.92 44.39
C MET A 1 2.23 21.43 43.01
N LEU A 2 2.81 22.63 42.85
CA LEU A 2 3.20 23.12 41.50
C LEU A 2 4.28 22.23 40.83
N ARG A 3 5.25 21.72 41.60
CA ARG A 3 6.31 20.83 41.10
C ARG A 3 5.75 19.52 40.53
N ASP A 4 4.72 18.97 41.16
CA ASP A 4 4.11 17.70 40.76
C ASP A 4 3.33 17.86 39.44
N LEU A 5 2.63 18.99 39.29
CA LEU A 5 1.92 19.34 38.05
C LEU A 5 2.87 19.54 36.87
N VAL A 6 4.03 20.17 37.10
CA VAL A 6 5.05 20.35 36.06
C VAL A 6 5.59 18.99 35.59
N VAL A 7 5.92 18.08 36.53
CA VAL A 7 6.42 16.75 36.18
C VAL A 7 5.40 15.95 35.39
N ILE A 8 4.13 15.95 35.81
CA ILE A 8 3.04 15.25 35.11
C ILE A 8 2.80 15.88 33.74
N GLY A 9 2.77 17.21 33.65
CA GLY A 9 2.57 17.94 32.40
C GLY A 9 3.67 17.64 31.38
N THR A 10 4.94 17.64 31.81
CA THR A 10 6.07 17.27 30.94
C THR A 10 5.94 15.84 30.43
N LEU A 11 5.61 14.88 31.31
CA LEU A 11 5.45 13.49 30.90
C LEU A 11 4.32 13.32 29.88
N GLN A 12 3.19 14.01 30.07
CA GLN A 12 2.07 13.98 29.11
C GLN A 12 2.45 14.58 27.76
N VAL A 13 3.18 15.69 27.73
CA VAL A 13 3.66 16.29 26.47
C VAL A 13 4.64 15.35 25.76
N CYS A 14 5.55 14.72 26.49
CA CYS A 14 6.46 13.71 25.92
C CYS A 14 5.69 12.51 25.34
N ALA A 15 4.69 12.01 26.06
CA ALA A 15 3.85 10.92 25.60
C ALA A 15 3.05 11.30 24.34
N LEU A 16 2.50 12.50 24.28
CA LEU A 16 1.79 13.02 23.09
C LEU A 16 2.73 13.16 21.89
N ALA A 17 3.92 13.73 22.10
CA ALA A 17 4.92 13.88 21.04
C ALA A 17 5.37 12.52 20.49
N TYR A 18 5.58 11.53 21.37
CA TYR A 18 5.91 10.16 20.96
C TYR A 18 4.77 9.50 20.19
N GLY A 19 3.52 9.68 20.63
CA GLY A 19 2.34 9.20 19.91
C GLY A 19 2.24 9.80 18.50
N LEU A 20 2.39 11.13 18.39
CA LEU A 20 2.34 11.83 17.11
C LEU A 20 3.47 11.39 16.18
N HIS A 21 4.69 11.24 16.70
CA HIS A 21 5.83 10.74 15.94
C HIS A 21 5.59 9.32 15.43
N THR A 22 5.07 8.43 16.27
CA THR A 22 4.75 7.04 15.89
C THR A 22 3.74 6.99 14.73
N VAL A 23 2.68 7.79 14.80
CA VAL A 23 1.69 7.88 13.71
C VAL A 23 2.28 8.49 12.45
N PHE A 24 3.13 9.52 12.59
CA PHE A 24 3.77 10.18 11.46
C PHE A 24 4.70 9.24 10.69
N VAL A 25 5.48 8.42 11.39
CA VAL A 25 6.43 7.47 10.80
C VAL A 25 5.71 6.26 10.19
N ALA A 26 4.62 5.79 10.81
CA ALA A 26 3.81 4.67 10.30
C ALA A 26 2.81 5.04 9.20
N ARG A 27 2.81 6.30 8.73
CA ARG A 27 1.82 6.76 7.74
C ARG A 27 1.99 6.03 6.40
N PRO A 28 0.90 5.58 5.75
CA PRO A 28 0.96 5.00 4.42
C PRO A 28 1.26 6.09 3.38
N VAL A 29 2.36 5.94 2.63
CA VAL A 29 2.78 6.93 1.62
C VAL A 29 2.55 6.46 0.19
N ALA A 30 2.56 5.14 -0.04
CA ALA A 30 2.39 4.58 -1.38
C ALA A 30 1.55 3.30 -1.36
N LEU A 31 0.71 3.16 -2.38
CA LEU A 31 0.06 1.93 -2.76
C LEU A 31 0.73 1.43 -4.04
N VAL A 32 1.57 0.42 -3.87
CA VAL A 32 2.52 -0.06 -4.86
C VAL A 32 1.95 -1.30 -5.57
N LEU A 33 1.79 -1.23 -6.89
CA LEU A 33 1.45 -2.39 -7.71
C LEU A 33 2.71 -3.19 -8.03
N GLU A 34 2.86 -4.35 -7.39
CA GLU A 34 3.85 -5.34 -7.73
C GLU A 34 3.35 -6.27 -8.85
N ILE A 35 4.11 -7.34 -9.14
CA ILE A 35 3.77 -8.29 -10.19
C ILE A 35 2.41 -8.95 -9.95
N ASP A 36 2.08 -9.36 -8.73
CA ASP A 36 0.87 -10.15 -8.44
C ASP A 36 0.00 -9.61 -7.31
N ARG A 37 0.38 -8.46 -6.73
CA ARG A 37 -0.29 -7.88 -5.56
C ARG A 37 -0.15 -6.36 -5.47
N PHE A 38 -1.05 -5.76 -4.70
CA PHE A 38 -0.84 -4.42 -4.18
C PHE A 38 -0.18 -4.46 -2.81
N ARG A 39 0.82 -3.63 -2.59
CA ARG A 39 1.49 -3.45 -1.31
C ARG A 39 1.29 -2.04 -0.83
N VAL A 40 0.89 -1.89 0.43
CA VAL A 40 0.93 -0.60 1.09
C VAL A 40 2.33 -0.42 1.66
N VAL A 41 2.99 0.68 1.33
CA VAL A 41 4.31 1.04 1.85
C VAL A 41 4.16 2.26 2.74
N ALA A 42 4.59 2.14 3.99
CA ALA A 42 4.63 3.22 4.96
C ALA A 42 5.92 4.04 4.80
N ALA A 43 5.91 5.29 5.28
CA ALA A 43 7.05 6.21 5.11
C ALA A 43 8.37 5.63 5.63
N ASN A 44 8.32 4.94 6.76
CA ASN A 44 9.47 4.31 7.42
C ASN A 44 10.00 3.06 6.69
N ASP A 45 9.19 2.46 5.83
CA ASP A 45 9.50 1.21 5.14
C ASP A 45 10.07 1.47 3.73
N VAL A 46 10.15 2.73 3.31
CA VAL A 46 10.68 3.11 2.00
C VAL A 46 12.21 3.09 2.01
N TYR A 47 12.79 2.38 1.04
CA TYR A 47 14.21 2.46 0.77
C TYR A 47 14.50 3.66 -0.14
N GLU A 48 15.00 4.73 0.47
CA GLU A 48 15.56 5.91 -0.19
C GLU A 48 16.96 5.55 -0.72
N GLY A 49 17.00 4.87 -1.86
CA GLY A 49 18.24 4.49 -2.53
C GLY A 49 18.95 5.68 -3.17
N ASP A 50 19.61 5.45 -4.31
CA ASP A 50 20.25 6.53 -5.04
C ASP A 50 19.18 7.44 -5.70
N PRO A 51 19.07 8.73 -5.31
CA PRO A 51 18.06 9.66 -5.85
C PRO A 51 18.22 9.91 -7.36
N SER A 52 19.37 9.58 -7.93
CA SER A 52 19.63 9.66 -9.38
C SER A 52 18.75 8.69 -10.19
N HIS A 53 18.37 7.56 -9.59
CA HIS A 53 17.54 6.53 -10.22
C HIS A 53 16.05 6.69 -9.91
N VAL A 54 15.68 7.67 -9.07
CA VAL A 54 14.29 7.93 -8.68
C VAL A 54 13.69 8.98 -9.61
N VAL A 55 12.54 8.65 -10.20
CA VAL A 55 11.74 9.60 -11.00
C VAL A 55 11.47 10.85 -10.15
N PRO A 56 11.67 12.07 -10.69
CA PRO A 56 11.54 13.31 -9.91
C PRO A 56 10.23 13.43 -9.14
N GLU A 57 9.13 12.92 -9.69
CA GLU A 57 7.81 12.92 -9.06
C GLU A 57 7.73 12.07 -7.79
N PHE A 58 8.57 11.06 -7.63
CA PHE A 58 8.57 10.14 -6.48
C PHE A 58 9.65 10.48 -5.44
N ARG A 59 10.50 11.48 -5.72
CA ARG A 59 11.48 11.97 -4.74
C ARG A 59 10.83 12.60 -3.53
N SER A 60 9.68 13.26 -3.72
CA SER A 60 8.89 13.83 -2.64
C SER A 60 7.77 12.89 -2.25
N MET A 61 7.67 12.55 -0.97
CA MET A 61 6.60 11.71 -0.45
C MET A 61 5.37 12.57 -0.11
N PRO A 62 4.15 12.14 -0.50
CA PRO A 62 2.94 12.87 -0.15
C PRO A 62 2.73 12.89 1.36
N LEU A 63 2.30 14.05 1.88
CA LEU A 63 1.89 14.22 3.27
C LEU A 63 0.42 13.81 3.47
N LEU A 64 -0.42 13.95 2.42
CA LEU A 64 -1.84 13.60 2.43
C LEU A 64 -2.10 12.38 1.53
N GLY A 65 -2.30 11.23 2.17
CA GLY A 65 -2.79 10.01 1.55
C GLY A 65 -1.75 9.24 0.71
N PRO A 66 -2.02 7.95 0.43
CA PRO A 66 -1.10 7.11 -0.33
C PRO A 66 -1.16 7.42 -1.82
N ARG A 67 0.00 7.52 -2.47
CA ARG A 67 0.10 7.64 -3.92
C ARG A 67 0.05 6.26 -4.57
N LEU A 68 -0.72 6.12 -5.65
CA LEU A 68 -0.70 4.91 -6.47
C LEU A 68 0.53 4.91 -7.37
N VAL A 69 1.32 3.84 -7.30
CA VAL A 69 2.54 3.68 -8.09
C VAL A 69 2.62 2.24 -8.59
N SER A 70 3.27 2.03 -9.73
CA SER A 70 3.61 0.70 -10.25
C SER A 70 5.08 0.39 -10.00
N VAL A 71 5.43 -0.89 -9.93
CA VAL A 71 6.84 -1.32 -9.84
C VAL A 71 7.26 -2.00 -11.12
N ARG A 72 8.38 -1.54 -11.66
CA ARG A 72 9.06 -2.25 -12.75
C ARG A 72 9.91 -3.38 -12.22
N LYS A 73 10.06 -4.42 -13.01
CA LYS A 73 10.99 -5.51 -12.68
C LYS A 73 12.42 -5.01 -12.92
N PRO A 74 13.34 -5.11 -11.94
CA PRO A 74 14.74 -4.78 -12.16
C PRO A 74 15.40 -5.79 -13.12
N GLU A 75 16.29 -5.32 -13.98
CA GLU A 75 16.94 -6.13 -15.01
C GLU A 75 18.47 -6.08 -14.91
N GLY A 76 19.14 -7.17 -15.30
CA GLY A 76 20.61 -7.29 -15.30
C GLY A 76 21.23 -6.96 -13.94
N LYS A 77 22.16 -5.99 -13.91
CA LYS A 77 22.84 -5.53 -12.67
C LYS A 77 21.90 -4.95 -11.63
N GLU A 78 20.72 -4.45 -12.02
CA GLU A 78 19.73 -3.97 -11.05
C GLU A 78 19.04 -5.14 -10.33
N ALA A 79 18.90 -6.28 -11.00
CA ALA A 79 18.29 -7.47 -10.40
C ALA A 79 19.17 -8.03 -9.28
N GLU A 80 20.49 -8.06 -9.47
CA GLU A 80 21.46 -8.43 -8.44
C GLU A 80 21.35 -7.50 -7.22
N ARG A 81 21.34 -6.18 -7.45
CA ARG A 81 21.13 -5.19 -6.36
C ARG A 81 19.79 -5.37 -5.65
N ALA A 82 18.72 -5.68 -6.38
CA ALA A 82 17.42 -5.93 -5.79
C ALA A 82 17.44 -7.16 -4.88
N VAL A 83 18.14 -8.23 -5.26
CA VAL A 83 18.34 -9.42 -4.42
C VAL A 83 19.13 -9.07 -3.16
N ASP A 84 20.18 -8.26 -3.26
CA ASP A 84 20.93 -7.79 -2.08
C ASP A 84 20.05 -6.97 -1.12
N LEU A 85 19.17 -6.12 -1.67
CA LEU A 85 18.21 -5.35 -0.88
C LEU A 85 17.17 -6.25 -0.19
N MET A 86 16.72 -7.32 -0.85
CA MET A 86 15.85 -8.33 -0.23
C MET A 86 16.51 -8.98 0.98
N PHE A 87 17.80 -9.31 0.91
CA PHE A 87 18.55 -9.84 2.06
C PHE A 87 18.68 -8.82 3.20
N LYS A 88 18.63 -7.52 2.89
CA LYS A 88 18.58 -6.43 3.88
C LYS A 88 17.16 -6.17 4.42
N GLY A 89 16.16 -6.93 3.97
CA GLY A 89 14.77 -6.81 4.41
C GLY A 89 13.91 -5.86 3.56
N TYR A 90 14.43 -5.36 2.44
CA TYR A 90 13.69 -4.48 1.53
C TYR A 90 13.24 -5.21 0.27
N ASP A 91 11.93 -5.23 0.02
CA ASP A 91 11.37 -5.75 -1.22
C ASP A 91 11.49 -4.72 -2.36
N VAL A 92 11.34 -5.17 -3.62
CA VAL A 92 11.40 -4.29 -4.80
C VAL A 92 10.35 -3.19 -4.71
N GLY A 93 9.17 -3.49 -4.17
CA GLY A 93 8.10 -2.52 -3.96
C GLY A 93 8.42 -1.42 -2.93
N GLN A 94 9.39 -1.63 -2.06
CA GLN A 94 9.84 -0.62 -1.08
C GLN A 94 10.89 0.32 -1.66
N CYS A 95 11.48 -0.02 -2.80
CA CYS A 95 12.61 0.72 -3.36
C CYS A 95 12.11 1.75 -4.38
N GLN A 96 12.24 3.04 -4.07
CA GLN A 96 11.73 4.13 -4.91
C GLN A 96 12.33 4.16 -6.31
N GLN A 97 13.57 3.66 -6.45
CA GLN A 97 14.27 3.56 -7.73
C GLN A 97 13.57 2.66 -8.77
N TYR A 98 12.64 1.80 -8.33
CA TYR A 98 11.86 0.93 -9.22
C TYR A 98 10.41 1.38 -9.38
N TRP A 99 10.04 2.54 -8.81
CA TRP A 99 8.69 3.08 -8.93
C TRP A 99 8.48 3.77 -10.27
N GLU A 100 7.36 3.45 -10.89
CA GLU A 100 6.87 4.02 -12.13
C GLU A 100 5.45 4.55 -11.95
N LEU A 101 5.02 5.39 -12.90
CA LEU A 101 3.65 5.88 -12.95
C LEU A 101 2.67 4.70 -13.03
N TYR A 102 1.56 4.83 -12.31
CA TYR A 102 0.54 3.78 -12.26
C TYR A 102 -0.06 3.53 -13.65
N ASP A 103 0.03 2.27 -14.09
CA ASP A 103 -0.59 1.81 -15.33
C ASP A 103 -1.80 0.90 -15.03
N PRO A 104 -3.02 1.36 -15.33
CA PRO A 104 -4.23 0.58 -15.08
C PRO A 104 -4.32 -0.69 -15.94
N THR A 105 -3.68 -0.73 -17.11
CA THR A 105 -3.75 -1.91 -18.00
C THR A 105 -2.92 -3.08 -17.47
N ALA A 106 -1.76 -2.77 -16.89
CA ALA A 106 -0.93 -3.74 -16.17
C ALA A 106 -1.64 -4.32 -14.94
N ALA A 107 -2.45 -3.53 -14.25
CA ALA A 107 -3.25 -3.99 -13.11
C ALA A 107 -4.35 -4.97 -13.53
N VAL A 108 -5.13 -4.60 -14.55
CA VAL A 108 -6.29 -5.40 -15.01
C VAL A 108 -5.85 -6.74 -15.61
N SER A 109 -4.75 -6.76 -16.38
CA SER A 109 -4.24 -7.99 -17.00
C SER A 109 -3.79 -9.06 -16.00
N LYS A 110 -3.36 -8.65 -14.80
CA LYS A 110 -2.88 -9.55 -13.74
C LYS A 110 -3.92 -9.79 -12.64
N ALA A 111 -5.05 -9.08 -12.70
CA ALA A 111 -6.11 -9.21 -11.73
C ALA A 111 -6.82 -10.56 -11.88
N ARG A 112 -7.17 -11.18 -10.74
CA ARG A 112 -7.86 -12.48 -10.72
C ARG A 112 -9.37 -12.26 -10.80
N LYS A 113 -10.10 -13.16 -11.44
CA LYS A 113 -11.57 -13.10 -11.50
C LYS A 113 -12.17 -13.14 -10.10
N LEU A 114 -13.07 -12.21 -9.78
CA LEU A 114 -13.71 -12.11 -8.47
C LEU A 114 -14.47 -13.38 -8.06
N GLU A 115 -14.95 -14.15 -9.03
CA GLU A 115 -15.59 -15.46 -8.85
C GLU A 115 -14.73 -16.42 -8.00
N LEU A 116 -13.40 -16.45 -8.22
CA LEU A 116 -12.49 -17.30 -7.46
C LEU A 116 -12.41 -16.92 -5.98
N LEU A 117 -12.66 -15.65 -5.66
CA LEU A 117 -12.64 -15.16 -4.30
C LEU A 117 -13.95 -15.47 -3.56
N VAL A 118 -15.08 -15.29 -4.24
CA VAL A 118 -16.40 -15.62 -3.71
C VAL A 118 -16.50 -17.11 -3.41
N ASP A 119 -15.95 -17.96 -4.28
CA ASP A 119 -15.90 -19.41 -4.05
C ASP A 119 -15.01 -19.80 -2.87
N ARG A 120 -13.88 -19.10 -2.67
CA ARG A 120 -12.96 -19.35 -1.56
C ARG A 120 -13.47 -18.82 -0.22
N LYS A 121 -14.18 -17.68 -0.23
CA LYS A 121 -14.69 -16.98 0.96
C LYS A 121 -16.20 -16.82 0.89
N LYS A 122 -16.90 -17.95 0.90
CA LYS A 122 -18.37 -18.01 0.78
C LYS A 122 -19.09 -17.20 1.85
N GLU A 123 -18.51 -17.12 3.05
CA GLU A 123 -19.03 -16.36 4.20
C GLU A 123 -19.12 -14.85 3.93
N PHE A 124 -18.21 -14.27 3.15
CA PHE A 124 -18.17 -12.85 2.82
C PHE A 124 -18.87 -12.51 1.51
N ARG A 125 -19.56 -13.48 0.88
CA ARG A 125 -20.19 -13.29 -0.42
C ARG A 125 -21.18 -12.11 -0.44
N ALA A 126 -22.03 -12.00 0.57
CA ALA A 126 -23.02 -10.91 0.65
C ALA A 126 -22.34 -9.52 0.77
N ASP A 127 -21.25 -9.42 1.53
CA ASP A 127 -20.47 -8.20 1.67
C ASP A 127 -19.73 -7.83 0.38
N ILE A 128 -19.22 -8.82 -0.34
CA ILE A 128 -18.55 -8.62 -1.62
C ILE A 128 -19.58 -8.16 -2.67
N GLU A 129 -20.72 -8.83 -2.76
CA GLU A 129 -21.77 -8.52 -3.74
C GLU A 129 -22.38 -7.12 -3.51
N SER A 130 -22.61 -6.73 -2.25
CA SER A 130 -23.12 -5.40 -1.91
C SER A 130 -22.13 -4.29 -2.29
N ARG A 131 -20.83 -4.51 -2.07
CA ARG A 131 -19.78 -3.53 -2.43
C ARG A 131 -19.53 -3.45 -3.93
N VAL A 132 -19.60 -4.57 -4.65
CA VAL A 132 -19.53 -4.58 -6.12
C VAL A 132 -20.70 -3.80 -6.72
N LYS A 133 -21.91 -3.96 -6.16
CA LYS A 133 -23.08 -3.16 -6.55
C LYS A 133 -22.91 -1.68 -6.20
N ALA A 134 -22.35 -1.34 -5.05
CA ALA A 134 -22.05 0.04 -4.66
C ALA A 134 -21.04 0.72 -5.59
N MET A 135 -20.13 -0.06 -6.19
CA MET A 135 -19.18 0.40 -7.21
C MET A 135 -19.75 0.38 -8.65
N GLY A 136 -21.03 0.04 -8.83
CA GLY A 136 -21.66 -0.03 -10.15
C GLY A 136 -21.21 -1.22 -11.03
N GLY A 137 -20.45 -2.16 -10.46
CA GLY A 137 -19.91 -3.32 -11.17
C GLY A 137 -20.81 -4.55 -11.14
N ASN A 138 -20.50 -5.55 -11.97
CA ASN A 138 -21.08 -6.89 -11.92
C ASN A 138 -19.98 -7.89 -11.49
N LEU A 139 -20.35 -8.98 -10.79
CA LEU A 139 -19.40 -10.00 -10.33
C LEU A 139 -18.63 -10.65 -11.49
N GLY A 140 -19.28 -10.85 -12.64
CA GLY A 140 -18.65 -11.45 -13.82
C GLY A 140 -17.69 -10.51 -14.56
N SER A 141 -17.76 -9.21 -14.31
CA SER A 141 -16.86 -8.21 -14.88
C SER A 141 -15.81 -7.72 -13.88
N SER A 142 -15.95 -8.02 -12.59
CA SER A 142 -15.06 -7.50 -11.55
C SER A 142 -13.86 -8.41 -11.32
N TYR A 143 -12.72 -7.80 -11.04
CA TYR A 143 -11.48 -8.50 -10.71
C TYR A 143 -11.08 -8.18 -9.27
N TYR A 144 -10.18 -8.98 -8.71
CA TYR A 144 -9.58 -8.70 -7.41
C TYR A 144 -8.08 -8.94 -7.47
N MET A 145 -7.35 -8.22 -6.62
CA MET A 145 -5.92 -8.43 -6.46
C MET A 145 -5.60 -8.49 -4.97
N PRO A 146 -4.87 -9.51 -4.50
CA PRO A 146 -4.52 -9.59 -3.09
C PRO A 146 -3.68 -8.39 -2.69
N LYS A 147 -3.90 -7.85 -1.48
CA LYS A 147 -2.99 -6.89 -0.87
C LYS A 147 -2.19 -7.53 0.27
N LYS A 148 -0.91 -7.15 0.39
CA LYS A 148 -0.06 -7.52 1.54
C LYS A 148 -0.10 -6.37 2.54
N SER A 149 -1.03 -6.41 3.49
CA SER A 149 -1.18 -5.45 4.60
C SER A 149 -1.74 -6.18 5.83
N PRO A 150 -1.36 -5.80 7.06
CA PRO A 150 -1.98 -6.35 8.27
C PRO A 150 -3.47 -5.97 8.42
N ALA A 151 -3.97 -4.97 7.68
CA ALA A 151 -5.38 -4.56 7.71
C ALA A 151 -6.04 -4.63 6.32
N GLY A 152 -6.81 -5.69 6.08
CA GLY A 152 -7.84 -5.81 5.04
C GLY A 152 -7.37 -6.24 3.63
N MET A 153 -8.34 -6.51 2.74
CA MET A 153 -8.24 -6.97 1.34
C MET A 153 -8.62 -5.87 0.33
N LEU A 154 -7.98 -5.75 -0.84
CA LEU A 154 -8.28 -4.72 -1.86
C LEU A 154 -9.10 -5.35 -3.01
N LEU A 155 -10.22 -4.72 -3.42
CA LEU A 155 -11.00 -5.11 -4.60
C LEU A 155 -10.78 -4.05 -5.69
N ILE A 156 -10.73 -4.51 -6.94
CA ILE A 156 -10.49 -3.65 -8.10
C ILE A 156 -11.59 -3.94 -9.12
N CYS A 157 -12.62 -3.11 -9.13
CA CYS A 157 -13.66 -3.20 -10.15
C CYS A 157 -13.15 -2.68 -11.51
N LYS A 158 -13.69 -3.26 -12.58
CA LYS A 158 -13.22 -3.19 -13.98
C LYS A 158 -13.03 -1.78 -14.53
N ASP A 159 -13.73 -0.78 -13.99
CA ASP A 159 -13.72 0.58 -14.51
C ASP A 159 -12.75 1.48 -13.74
N GLN A 160 -11.45 1.28 -13.99
CA GLN A 160 -10.33 2.22 -13.80
C GLN A 160 -10.20 2.95 -12.44
N THR A 161 -11.04 2.66 -11.46
CA THR A 161 -11.08 3.27 -10.15
C THR A 161 -10.55 2.25 -9.15
N VAL A 162 -9.23 2.25 -8.98
CA VAL A 162 -8.63 1.59 -7.83
C VAL A 162 -9.03 2.40 -6.61
N SER A 163 -10.08 1.95 -5.91
CA SER A 163 -10.44 2.51 -4.62
C SER A 163 -9.53 1.88 -3.55
N PRO A 164 -8.66 2.65 -2.88
CA PRO A 164 -7.74 2.14 -1.86
C PRO A 164 -8.46 1.65 -0.58
N TYR A 165 -9.79 1.83 -0.49
CA TYR A 165 -10.58 1.55 0.70
C TYR A 165 -11.39 0.26 0.56
N LEU A 166 -10.71 -0.87 0.65
CA LEU A 166 -11.33 -2.04 1.24
C LEU A 166 -10.57 -2.47 2.49
N CYS A 167 -11.15 -2.10 3.63
CA CYS A 167 -11.03 -2.88 4.83
C CYS A 167 -12.22 -3.83 4.85
N CYS A 168 -12.04 -5.08 4.42
CA CYS A 168 -12.76 -6.15 5.09
C CYS A 168 -12.13 -6.23 6.48
N ALA A 169 -12.86 -5.73 7.48
CA ALA A 169 -12.50 -5.93 8.87
C ALA A 169 -12.36 -7.44 9.08
N SER A 170 -11.21 -7.84 9.61
CA SER A 170 -11.04 -9.16 10.19
C SER A 170 -11.64 -9.20 11.59
#